data_AF-A0A061NX53-F1
#
_entry.id   AF-A0A061NX53-F1
#
_cell.length_a   1.000
_cell.length_b   1.000
_cell.length_c   1.000
_cell.angle_alpha   90.00
_cell.angle_beta   90.00
_cell.angle_gamma   90.00
#
_symmetry.space_group_name_H-M   'P 1'
#
loop_
_entity.id
_entity.type
_entity.pdbx_description
1 polymer ?
#
loop_
_entity_poly.entity_id
_entity_poly.type
_entity_poly.pdbx_seq_one_letter_code
_entity_poly.pdbx_strand_id
1 'polypeptide(L)'
;MFTSLLTNEEFKHQFIQRFAHQLNTTFKSNHASELLSSMIATIERDMHSHINRWEEPINYNQWEHHIQQLQEFVTNRPTHLREYIQSHFQLHGFVEINIAKATTEQITMASYDFEVEEGWTGKYFNDVPLTIDIPNASDINASSTDESVVSVDNNHQLVFVGSGESTIIFSDDLGNHLLSIIVKVHS
;
A
#
# COMPACT_ATOMS: atom_id res chain seq x y z
N MET A 1 9.24 9.91 22.25
CA MET A 1 9.45 10.63 20.98
C MET A 1 8.48 10.09 19.93
N PHE A 2 8.71 8.92 19.31
CA PHE A 2 7.77 8.37 18.31
C PHE A 2 6.39 8.01 18.88
N THR A 3 6.35 7.37 20.05
CA THR A 3 5.09 7.03 20.76
C THR A 3 4.25 8.25 21.12
N SER A 4 4.88 9.40 21.35
CA SER A 4 4.20 10.66 21.67
C SER A 4 3.56 11.32 20.46
N LEU A 5 4.05 11.03 19.24
CA LEU A 5 3.43 11.54 18.01
C LEU A 5 2.16 10.75 17.66
N LEU A 6 2.13 9.46 17.99
CA LEU A 6 0.97 8.59 17.77
C LEU A 6 -0.24 8.91 18.67
N THR A 7 -0.10 9.82 19.65
CA THR A 7 -1.24 10.32 20.43
C THR A 7 -2.04 11.39 19.69
N ASN A 8 -1.49 11.97 18.62
CA ASN A 8 -2.23 12.85 17.73
C ASN A 8 -2.97 11.99 16.68
N GLU A 9 -4.30 12.06 16.68
CA GLU A 9 -5.16 11.22 15.82
C GLU A 9 -4.89 11.43 14.33
N GLU A 10 -4.69 12.68 13.90
CA GLU A 10 -4.41 13.01 12.50
C GLU A 10 -3.08 12.39 12.05
N PHE A 11 -2.02 12.56 12.86
CA PHE A 11 -0.73 11.95 12.57
C PHE A 11 -0.80 10.42 12.59
N LYS A 12 -1.54 9.84 13.53
CA LYS A 12 -1.77 8.39 13.61
C LYS A 12 -2.45 7.87 12.33
N HIS A 13 -3.49 8.55 11.86
CA HIS A 13 -4.19 8.20 10.62
C HIS A 13 -3.28 8.30 9.40
N GLN A 14 -2.55 9.41 9.26
CA GLN A 14 -1.57 9.59 8.19
C GLN A 14 -0.51 8.50 8.22
N PHE A 15 0.02 8.16 9.40
CA PHE A 15 0.99 7.08 9.55
C PHE A 15 0.44 5.73 9.09
N ILE A 16 -0.75 5.36 9.54
CA ILE A 16 -1.39 4.07 9.20
C ILE A 16 -1.62 3.96 7.69
N GLN A 17 -2.22 4.97 7.06
CA GLN A 17 -2.52 4.91 5.62
C GLN A 17 -1.27 5.04 4.75
N ARG A 18 -0.31 5.86 5.15
CA ARG A 18 0.97 5.95 4.44
C ARG A 18 1.72 4.63 4.50
N PHE A 19 1.69 3.93 5.64
CA PHE A 19 2.30 2.61 5.75
C PHE A 19 1.55 1.59 4.88
N ALA A 20 0.21 1.61 4.86
CA ALA A 20 -0.57 0.79 3.94
C ALA A 20 -0.20 1.05 2.47
N HIS A 21 -0.07 2.33 2.09
CA HIS A 21 0.36 2.73 0.75
C HIS A 21 1.73 2.14 0.39
N GLN A 22 2.71 2.25 1.30
CA GLN A 22 4.05 1.68 1.10
C GLN A 22 4.03 0.15 0.93
N LEU A 23 3.15 -0.56 1.65
CA LEU A 23 2.94 -2.00 1.47
C LEU A 23 2.23 -2.36 0.14
N ASN A 24 1.55 -1.39 -0.48
CA ASN A 24 0.93 -1.51 -1.80
C ASN A 24 1.84 -1.03 -2.94
N THR A 25 3.01 -0.45 -2.66
CA THR A 25 3.94 0.05 -3.68
C THR A 25 5.34 -0.50 -3.46
N THR A 26 6.18 0.19 -2.69
CA THR A 26 7.60 -0.10 -2.52
C THR A 26 7.87 -1.46 -1.86
N PHE A 27 7.06 -1.83 -0.86
CA PHE A 27 7.22 -3.08 -0.11
C PHE A 27 6.32 -4.21 -0.62
N LYS A 28 5.89 -4.16 -1.89
CA LYS A 28 5.22 -5.29 -2.53
C LYS A 28 6.16 -6.50 -2.58
N SER A 29 5.60 -7.69 -2.30
CA SER A 29 6.31 -8.98 -2.32
C SER A 29 7.15 -9.16 -3.59
N ASN A 30 6.56 -8.91 -4.76
CA ASN A 30 7.24 -9.11 -6.04
C ASN A 30 8.51 -8.25 -6.16
N HIS A 31 8.42 -6.96 -5.83
CA HIS A 31 9.57 -6.05 -5.89
C HIS A 31 10.69 -6.50 -4.94
N ALA A 32 10.34 -6.91 -3.71
CA ALA A 32 11.32 -7.42 -2.75
C ALA A 32 11.95 -8.75 -3.21
N SER A 33 11.17 -9.65 -3.79
CA SER A 33 11.63 -10.94 -4.32
C SER A 33 12.53 -10.79 -5.54
N GLU A 34 12.23 -9.85 -6.44
CA GLU A 34 13.06 -9.51 -7.60
C GLU A 34 14.41 -8.94 -7.14
N LEU A 35 14.37 -7.99 -6.19
CA LEU A 35 15.59 -7.42 -5.60
C LEU A 35 16.44 -8.53 -4.94
N LEU A 36 15.84 -9.39 -4.12
CA LEU A 36 16.54 -10.51 -3.49
C LEU A 36 17.17 -11.45 -4.54
N SER A 37 16.43 -11.78 -5.60
CA SER A 37 16.93 -12.62 -6.70
C SER A 37 18.14 -12.00 -7.39
N SER A 38 18.12 -10.70 -7.63
CA SER A 38 19.27 -9.98 -8.24
C SER A 38 20.52 -9.99 -7.34
N MET A 39 20.33 -9.87 -6.02
CA MET A 39 21.42 -9.94 -5.06
C MET A 39 22.03 -11.35 -5.00
N ILE A 40 21.19 -12.39 -4.99
CA ILE A 40 21.62 -13.79 -5.00
C ILE A 40 22.45 -14.09 -6.26
N ALA A 41 21.94 -13.72 -7.44
CA ALA A 41 22.62 -13.95 -8.71
C ALA A 41 24.00 -13.29 -8.80
N THR A 42 24.19 -12.18 -8.07
CA THR A 42 25.48 -11.47 -8.02
C THR A 42 26.55 -12.26 -7.27
N ILE A 43 26.17 -12.96 -6.19
CA ILE A 43 27.12 -13.65 -5.29
C ILE A 43 27.22 -15.16 -5.54
N GLU A 44 26.22 -15.77 -6.18
CA GLU A 44 26.07 -17.22 -6.34
C GLU A 44 27.34 -17.90 -6.86
N ARG A 45 27.96 -17.35 -7.90
CA ARG A 45 29.15 -17.93 -8.54
C ARG A 45 30.38 -17.97 -7.62
N ASP A 46 30.45 -17.06 -6.67
CA ASP A 46 31.57 -16.95 -5.74
C ASP A 46 31.36 -17.79 -4.46
N MET A 47 30.14 -18.29 -4.23
CA MET A 47 29.79 -18.98 -2.99
C MET A 47 30.58 -20.26 -2.75
N HIS A 48 30.85 -21.06 -3.78
CA HIS A 48 31.70 -22.24 -3.61
C HIS A 48 33.11 -21.88 -3.10
N SER A 49 33.70 -20.82 -3.68
CA SER A 49 35.02 -20.33 -3.25
C SER A 49 34.97 -19.70 -1.85
N HIS A 50 33.88 -19.00 -1.52
CA HIS A 50 33.65 -18.41 -0.21
C HIS A 50 33.57 -19.49 0.88
N ILE A 51 32.76 -20.52 0.67
CA ILE A 51 32.59 -21.67 1.58
C ILE A 51 33.92 -22.39 1.78
N ASN A 52 34.68 -22.65 0.71
CA ASN A 52 35.98 -23.31 0.82
C ASN A 52 37.01 -22.50 1.63
N ARG A 53 36.90 -21.17 1.61
CA ARG A 53 37.86 -20.28 2.26
C ARG A 53 37.51 -19.98 3.71
N TRP A 54 36.23 -19.81 4.00
CA TRP A 54 35.74 -19.31 5.29
C TRP A 54 34.98 -20.37 6.09
N GLU A 55 34.69 -21.53 5.49
CA GLU A 55 33.91 -22.63 6.07
C GLU A 55 32.50 -22.21 6.52
N GLU A 56 32.00 -21.10 5.97
CA GLU A 56 30.70 -20.52 6.27
C GLU A 56 30.01 -20.04 4.99
N PRO A 57 28.72 -20.35 4.76
CA PRO A 57 27.96 -21.40 5.44
C PRO A 57 28.64 -22.77 5.27
N ILE A 58 28.32 -23.75 6.12
CA ILE A 58 28.98 -25.07 6.23
C ILE A 58 29.06 -25.79 4.87
N ASN A 59 28.06 -25.60 4.02
CA ASN A 59 28.04 -26.10 2.65
C ASN A 59 27.06 -25.31 1.78
N TYR A 60 27.06 -25.60 0.48
CA TYR A 60 26.19 -24.94 -0.48
C TYR A 60 24.70 -25.17 -0.19
N ASN A 61 24.30 -26.36 0.27
CA ASN A 61 22.90 -26.64 0.62
C ASN A 61 22.41 -25.77 1.79
N GLN A 62 23.29 -25.46 2.75
CA GLN A 62 22.94 -24.53 3.83
C GLN A 62 22.77 -23.09 3.31
N TRP A 63 23.59 -22.67 2.36
CA TRP A 63 23.39 -21.38 1.68
C TRP A 63 22.03 -21.32 0.96
N GLU A 64 21.68 -22.36 0.19
CA GLU A 64 20.38 -22.46 -0.47
C GLU A 64 19.22 -22.46 0.53
N HIS A 65 19.39 -23.13 1.68
CA HIS A 65 18.40 -23.09 2.74
C HIS A 65 18.20 -21.68 3.31
N HIS A 66 19.28 -20.93 3.56
CA HIS A 66 19.16 -19.53 3.99
C HIS A 66 18.47 -18.66 2.93
N ILE A 67 18.71 -18.92 1.64
CA ILE A 67 18.00 -18.23 0.55
C ILE A 67 16.50 -18.52 0.61
N GLN A 68 16.10 -19.78 0.79
CA GLN A 68 14.69 -20.15 0.92
C GLN A 68 14.02 -19.42 2.09
N GLN A 69 14.69 -19.35 3.25
CA GLN A 69 14.19 -18.61 4.40
C GLN A 69 14.01 -17.11 4.11
N LEU A 70 14.95 -16.50 3.37
CA LEU A 70 14.83 -15.10 2.94
C LEU A 70 13.69 -14.91 1.94
N GLN A 71 13.49 -15.83 1.00
CA GLN A 71 12.39 -15.80 0.03
C GLN A 71 11.03 -15.90 0.72
N GLU A 72 10.88 -16.81 1.68
CA GLU A 72 9.70 -16.93 2.52
C GLU A 72 9.47 -15.64 3.33
N PHE A 73 10.53 -15.08 3.91
CA PHE A 73 10.44 -13.84 4.67
C PHE A 73 9.92 -12.68 3.80
N VAL A 74 10.54 -12.39 2.64
CA VAL A 74 10.16 -11.24 1.81
C VAL A 74 8.77 -11.40 1.21
N THR A 75 8.35 -12.63 0.93
CA THR A 75 7.03 -12.95 0.37
C THR A 75 5.92 -12.72 1.40
N ASN A 76 6.13 -13.16 2.65
CA ASN A 76 5.11 -13.10 3.69
C ASN A 76 5.11 -11.77 4.48
N ARG A 77 6.22 -11.02 4.45
CA ARG A 77 6.40 -9.78 5.23
C ARG A 77 5.27 -8.76 5.04
N PRO A 78 4.77 -8.46 3.82
CA PRO A 78 3.73 -7.45 3.66
C PRO A 78 2.40 -7.84 4.31
N THR A 79 2.07 -9.13 4.33
CA THR A 79 0.86 -9.65 4.99
C THR A 79 1.00 -9.54 6.50
N HIS A 80 2.09 -10.06 7.07
CA HIS A 80 2.33 -9.99 8.51
C HIS A 80 2.44 -8.56 9.05
N LEU A 81 3.01 -7.63 8.27
CA LEU A 81 3.05 -6.23 8.67
C LEU A 81 1.65 -5.58 8.67
N ARG A 82 0.78 -5.90 7.71
CA ARG A 82 -0.62 -5.42 7.74
C ARG A 82 -1.35 -5.95 8.97
N GLU A 83 -1.22 -7.25 9.27
CA GLU A 83 -1.82 -7.89 10.44
C GLU A 83 -1.30 -7.27 11.75
N TYR A 84 0.00 -7.02 11.83
CA TYR A 84 0.61 -6.37 12.99
C TYR A 84 0.05 -4.96 13.21
N ILE A 85 -0.06 -4.14 12.16
CA ILE A 85 -0.62 -2.78 12.25
C ILE A 85 -2.08 -2.84 12.65
N GLN A 86 -2.86 -3.73 12.03
CA GLN A 86 -4.26 -3.97 12.37
C GLN A 86 -4.40 -4.29 13.86
N SER A 87 -3.62 -5.25 14.36
CA SER A 87 -3.67 -5.65 15.77
C SER A 87 -3.17 -4.56 16.72
N HIS A 88 -2.11 -3.84 16.35
CA HIS A 88 -1.49 -2.82 17.19
C HIS A 88 -2.42 -1.61 17.41
N PHE A 89 -3.10 -1.18 16.34
CA PHE A 89 -4.03 -0.04 16.39
C PHE A 89 -5.50 -0.46 16.57
N GLN A 90 -5.77 -1.75 16.75
CA GLN A 90 -7.12 -2.30 16.96
C GLN A 90 -8.10 -1.94 15.83
N LEU A 91 -7.65 -2.14 14.59
CA LEU A 91 -8.40 -1.82 13.37
C LEU A 91 -9.27 -3.01 12.92
N HIS A 92 -10.41 -2.74 12.32
CA HIS A 92 -11.42 -3.66 11.85
C HIS A 92 -11.39 -3.78 10.33
N GLY A 93 -10.70 -4.81 9.86
CA GLY A 93 -10.75 -5.18 8.46
C GLY A 93 -10.00 -4.22 7.54
N PHE A 94 -10.30 -4.37 6.26
CA PHE A 94 -9.57 -3.71 5.19
C PHE A 94 -10.51 -3.28 4.08
N VAL A 95 -10.05 -2.29 3.34
CA VAL A 95 -10.70 -1.77 2.16
C VAL A 95 -9.80 -2.00 0.96
N GLU A 96 -10.36 -2.51 -0.12
CA GLU A 96 -9.68 -2.62 -1.40
C GLU A 96 -10.03 -1.40 -2.26
N ILE A 97 -8.98 -0.76 -2.76
CA ILE A 97 -9.05 0.39 -3.64
C ILE A 97 -8.60 -0.07 -5.01
N ASN A 98 -9.40 0.22 -6.04
CA ASN A 98 -9.07 -0.03 -7.43
C ASN A 98 -9.22 1.25 -8.24
N ILE A 99 -8.17 1.63 -8.97
CA ILE A 99 -8.25 2.76 -9.90
C ILE A 99 -8.91 2.25 -11.18
N ALA A 100 -10.18 2.60 -11.38
CA ALA A 100 -10.96 2.09 -12.49
C ALA A 100 -10.72 2.87 -13.78
N LYS A 101 -10.56 4.19 -13.67
CA LYS A 101 -10.33 5.08 -14.82
C LYS A 101 -9.64 6.36 -14.37
N ALA A 102 -8.67 6.85 -15.14
CA ALA A 102 -7.99 8.09 -14.83
C ALA A 102 -7.68 8.93 -16.08
N THR A 103 -7.97 10.22 -16.00
CA THR A 103 -7.57 11.23 -17.00
C THR A 103 -6.33 12.02 -16.53
N THR A 104 -6.00 11.94 -15.24
CA THR A 104 -4.78 12.51 -14.65
C THR A 104 -3.64 11.48 -14.62
N GLU A 105 -2.41 11.95 -14.82
CA GLU A 105 -1.20 11.11 -14.79
C GLU A 105 -0.68 10.90 -13.36
N GLN A 106 -0.96 11.83 -12.45
CA GLN A 106 -0.47 11.80 -11.07
C GLN A 106 -1.58 12.09 -10.09
N ILE A 107 -1.54 11.37 -8.97
CA ILE A 107 -2.36 11.65 -7.79
C ILE A 107 -1.52 11.51 -6.53
N THR A 108 -1.95 12.17 -5.48
CA THR A 108 -1.42 11.99 -4.14
C THR A 108 -2.41 11.14 -3.35
N MET A 109 -1.96 9.99 -2.83
CA MET A 109 -2.78 9.10 -2.02
C MET A 109 -2.04 8.80 -0.72
N ALA A 110 -2.73 8.95 0.42
CA ALA A 110 -2.12 8.80 1.74
C ALA A 110 -0.83 9.63 1.92
N SER A 111 -0.84 10.87 1.41
CA SER A 111 0.29 11.80 1.43
C SER A 111 1.54 11.29 0.68
N TYR A 112 1.34 10.50 -0.38
CA TYR A 112 2.39 10.03 -1.25
C TYR A 112 2.00 10.22 -2.72
N ASP A 113 2.89 10.83 -3.49
CA ASP A 113 2.69 11.04 -4.92
C ASP A 113 3.01 9.75 -5.67
N PHE A 114 2.09 9.31 -6.52
CA PHE A 114 2.34 8.16 -7.38
C PHE A 114 1.71 8.34 -8.75
N GLU A 115 2.35 7.72 -9.74
CA GLU A 115 1.88 7.68 -11.11
C GLU A 115 0.66 6.78 -11.20
N VAL A 116 -0.38 7.27 -11.86
CA VAL A 116 -1.66 6.57 -11.93
C VAL A 116 -1.58 5.45 -12.96
N GLU A 117 -1.93 4.25 -12.54
CA GLU A 117 -2.07 3.08 -13.41
C GLU A 117 -3.52 2.58 -13.33
N GLU A 118 -4.24 2.60 -14.46
CA GLU A 118 -5.58 2.01 -14.53
C GLU A 118 -5.52 0.51 -14.23
N GLY A 119 -6.46 0.03 -13.41
CA GLY A 119 -6.45 -1.33 -12.89
C GLY A 119 -5.57 -1.54 -11.66
N TRP A 120 -4.80 -0.54 -11.23
CA TRP A 120 -4.02 -0.63 -9.98
C TRP A 120 -4.94 -0.95 -8.80
N THR A 121 -4.45 -1.84 -7.93
CA THR A 121 -5.15 -2.22 -6.70
C THR A 121 -4.26 -2.03 -5.48
N GLY A 122 -4.90 -1.64 -4.38
CA GLY A 122 -4.26 -1.47 -3.08
C GLY A 122 -5.20 -1.80 -1.93
N LYS A 123 -4.62 -2.27 -0.83
CA LYS A 123 -5.34 -2.64 0.39
C LYS A 123 -5.03 -1.64 1.50
N TYR A 124 -6.07 -1.02 2.06
CA TYR A 124 -6.01 0.02 3.08
C TYR A 124 -6.82 -0.37 4.32
N PHE A 125 -6.69 0.40 5.40
CA PHE A 125 -7.42 0.14 6.64
C PHE A 125 -8.77 0.85 6.63
N ASN A 126 -9.80 0.14 7.11
CA ASN A 126 -11.19 0.59 7.08
C ASN A 126 -11.50 1.69 8.11
N ASP A 127 -10.92 1.61 9.31
CA ASP A 127 -11.24 2.58 10.38
C ASP A 127 -10.51 3.91 10.23
N VAL A 128 -9.71 4.07 9.18
CA VAL A 128 -8.88 5.25 8.97
C VAL A 128 -9.26 5.92 7.65
N PRO A 129 -9.60 7.22 7.65
CA PRO A 129 -9.90 7.94 6.41
C PRO A 129 -8.73 7.89 5.43
N LEU A 130 -9.02 7.79 4.13
CA LEU A 130 -8.00 7.82 3.07
C LEU A 130 -8.06 9.15 2.32
N THR A 131 -7.00 9.95 2.41
CA THR A 131 -6.88 11.19 1.65
C THR A 131 -6.44 10.92 0.22
N ILE A 132 -7.15 11.52 -0.73
CA ILE A 132 -6.80 11.54 -2.15
C ILE A 132 -6.80 12.97 -2.64
N ASP A 133 -5.73 13.36 -3.31
CA ASP A 133 -5.56 14.68 -3.92
C ASP A 133 -5.07 14.52 -5.35
N ILE A 134 -5.44 15.45 -6.23
CA ILE A 134 -5.03 15.49 -7.63
C ILE A 134 -4.17 16.75 -7.81
N PRO A 135 -2.83 16.61 -7.86
CA PRO A 135 -1.94 17.75 -7.99
C PRO A 135 -2.33 18.65 -9.17
N ASN A 136 -2.32 19.97 -8.93
CA ASN A 136 -2.61 21.02 -9.91
C ASN A 136 -4.09 21.23 -10.30
N ALA A 137 -5.04 20.53 -9.69
CA ALA A 137 -6.45 20.84 -9.84
C ALA A 137 -6.93 21.74 -8.68
N SER A 138 -7.37 22.97 -8.98
CA SER A 138 -7.75 23.94 -7.94
C SER A 138 -9.16 23.75 -7.39
N ASP A 139 -10.02 22.97 -8.05
CA ASP A 139 -11.45 22.90 -7.74
C ASP A 139 -12.02 21.50 -8.03
N ILE A 140 -11.57 20.50 -7.26
CA ILE A 140 -11.98 19.10 -7.43
C ILE A 140 -13.29 18.85 -6.68
N ASN A 141 -14.30 18.35 -7.39
CA ASN A 141 -15.51 17.79 -6.81
C ASN A 141 -15.36 16.27 -6.69
N ALA A 142 -15.73 15.70 -5.54
CA ALA A 142 -15.74 14.26 -5.32
C ALA A 142 -17.14 13.81 -4.89
N SER A 143 -17.61 12.71 -5.47
CA SER A 143 -18.92 12.13 -5.15
C SER A 143 -18.83 10.61 -5.07
N SER A 144 -19.68 10.02 -4.24
CA SER A 144 -19.81 8.58 -4.08
C SER A 144 -21.09 8.09 -4.75
N THR A 145 -21.04 6.94 -5.42
CA THR A 145 -22.26 6.29 -5.95
C THR A 145 -23.14 5.72 -4.84
N ASP A 146 -22.54 5.37 -3.70
CA ASP A 146 -23.23 4.87 -2.51
C ASP A 146 -22.58 5.43 -1.24
N GLU A 147 -23.19 6.46 -0.67
CA GLU A 147 -22.74 7.11 0.57
C GLU A 147 -22.93 6.24 1.81
N SER A 148 -23.74 5.17 1.74
CA SER A 148 -23.89 4.23 2.85
C SER A 148 -22.68 3.29 2.98
N VAL A 149 -21.88 3.17 1.92
CA VAL A 149 -20.63 2.39 1.90
C VAL A 149 -19.44 3.31 2.12
N VAL A 150 -19.33 4.39 1.32
CA VAL A 150 -18.21 5.33 1.37
C VAL A 150 -18.73 6.75 1.20
N SER A 151 -18.40 7.64 2.13
CA SER A 151 -18.65 9.08 2.00
C SER A 151 -17.34 9.82 1.72
N VAL A 152 -17.39 10.90 0.95
CA VAL A 152 -16.24 11.79 0.74
C VAL A 152 -16.51 13.11 1.47
N ASP A 153 -15.56 13.55 2.30
CA ASP A 153 -15.68 14.85 2.97
C ASP A 153 -15.19 16.02 2.10
N ASN A 154 -15.36 17.24 2.61
CA ASN A 154 -14.95 18.47 1.91
C ASN A 154 -13.42 18.62 1.75
N ASN A 155 -12.63 17.78 2.41
CA ASN A 155 -11.17 17.74 2.33
C ASN A 155 -10.67 16.56 1.48
N HIS A 156 -11.55 15.98 0.64
CA HIS A 156 -11.27 14.82 -0.20
C HIS A 156 -10.78 13.59 0.58
N GLN A 157 -11.21 13.45 1.83
CA GLN A 157 -11.00 12.24 2.61
C GLN A 157 -12.16 11.27 2.38
N LEU A 158 -11.79 10.06 2.00
CA LEU A 158 -12.68 8.91 1.93
C LEU A 158 -12.90 8.37 3.33
N VAL A 159 -14.14 8.40 3.79
CA VAL A 159 -14.59 7.81 5.05
C VAL A 159 -15.40 6.56 4.72
N PHE A 160 -14.96 5.42 5.23
CA PHE A 160 -15.60 4.14 5.01
C PHE A 160 -16.67 3.90 6.09
N VAL A 161 -17.94 3.81 5.67
CA VAL A 161 -19.11 3.85 6.57
C VAL A 161 -19.73 2.46 6.73
N GLY A 162 -19.85 1.72 5.62
CA GLY A 162 -20.55 0.44 5.58
C GLY A 162 -19.84 -0.56 4.67
N SER A 163 -20.22 -1.84 4.80
CA SER A 163 -19.73 -2.90 3.93
C SER A 163 -20.42 -2.85 2.57
N GLY A 164 -19.66 -3.07 1.50
CA GLY A 164 -20.19 -3.05 0.14
C GLY A 164 -19.18 -2.58 -0.88
N GLU A 165 -19.66 -2.19 -2.05
CA GLU A 165 -18.85 -1.62 -3.12
C GLU A 165 -19.44 -0.26 -3.50
N SER A 166 -18.59 0.75 -3.60
CA SER A 166 -18.96 2.08 -4.11
C SER A 166 -17.88 2.60 -5.06
N THR A 167 -18.29 3.37 -6.06
CA THR A 167 -17.38 4.08 -6.94
C THR A 167 -17.33 5.55 -6.54
N ILE A 168 -16.12 6.05 -6.38
CA ILE A 168 -15.83 7.45 -6.11
C ILE A 168 -15.44 8.11 -7.41
N ILE A 169 -16.12 9.19 -7.74
CA ILE A 169 -15.92 9.94 -8.97
C ILE A 169 -15.40 11.32 -8.59
N PHE A 170 -14.20 11.62 -9.09
CA PHE A 170 -13.59 12.94 -9.03
C PHE A 170 -13.77 13.65 -10.37
N SER A 171 -14.25 14.88 -10.33
CA SER A 171 -14.43 15.75 -11.49
C SER A 171 -13.94 17.16 -11.21
N ASP A 172 -13.62 17.94 -12.25
CA ASP A 172 -13.35 19.37 -12.11
C ASP A 172 -14.65 20.19 -11.87
N ASP A 173 -14.51 21.50 -11.81
CA ASP A 173 -15.60 22.48 -11.68
C ASP A 173 -16.53 22.53 -12.89
N LEU A 174 -16.01 22.16 -14.07
CA LEU A 174 -16.75 22.05 -15.33
C LEU A 174 -17.47 20.70 -15.48
N GLY A 175 -17.28 19.77 -14.54
CA GLY A 175 -17.85 18.42 -14.56
C GLY A 175 -17.11 17.43 -15.45
N ASN A 176 -15.89 17.76 -15.91
CA ASN A 176 -15.05 16.81 -16.63
C ASN A 176 -14.51 15.75 -15.66
N HIS A 177 -14.54 14.50 -16.10
CA HIS A 177 -14.06 13.36 -15.33
C HIS A 177 -12.53 13.38 -15.18
N LEU A 178 -12.04 13.26 -13.94
CA LEU A 178 -10.61 13.21 -13.62
C LEU A 178 -10.17 11.81 -13.18
N LEU A 179 -10.93 11.18 -12.29
CA LEU A 179 -10.55 9.92 -11.66
C LEU A 179 -11.79 9.16 -11.18
N SER A 180 -11.81 7.85 -11.40
CA SER A 180 -12.79 6.93 -10.82
C SER A 180 -12.08 5.85 -10.03
N ILE A 181 -12.50 5.70 -8.78
CA ILE A 181 -11.95 4.70 -7.85
C ILE A 181 -13.07 3.80 -7.40
N ILE A 182 -12.94 2.50 -7.62
CA ILE A 182 -13.82 1.50 -7.02
C ILE A 182 -13.27 1.17 -5.64
N VAL A 183 -14.13 1.27 -4.64
CA VAL A 183 -13.84 1.01 -3.24
C VAL A 183 -14.68 -0.18 -2.81
N LYS A 184 -14.03 -1.25 -2.33
CA LYS A 184 -14.70 -2.43 -1.77
C LYS A 184 -14.37 -2.53 -0.29
N VAL A 185 -15.39 -2.37 0.54
CA VAL A 185 -15.31 -2.48 1.99
C VAL A 185 -15.82 -3.86 2.40
N HIS A 186 -14.92 -4.69 2.92
CA HIS A 186 -15.29 -6.02 3.42
C HIS A 186 -15.88 -5.94 4.82
N SER A 187 -16.89 -6.77 5.10
CA SER A 187 -17.56 -6.93 6.40
C SER A 187 -16.76 -7.76 7.39
#